data_AF-A0AAP0EPV1-F1
#
_entry.id   AF-A0AAP0EPV1-F1
#
_cell.length_a   1.000
_cell.length_b   1.000
_cell.length_c   1.000
_cell.angle_alpha   90.00
_cell.angle_beta   90.00
_cell.angle_gamma   90.00
#
_symmetry.space_group_name_H-M   'P 1'
#
loop_
_entity.id
_entity.type
_entity.pdbx_description
1 polymer ?
#
loop_
_entity_poly.entity_id
_entity_poly.type
_entity_poly.pdbx_seq_one_letter_code
_entity_poly.pdbx_strand_id
1 'polypeptide(L)'
;MAENQSLDHQSSPEEMSLNPQPPPSSPSSSISTSTVVNGMTLEERFQLVRSIGEECIQEDELLNLLAKKAEPICYDGFEPSGRMHIAQGVVKAINVNKLTDAGCRVKIWVADWFAQLNNKMGGDLKKIQTVGKYLIEIWKAVGMKNLDKVEFLWSSEEINSRAHEYWPL
;
A
#
# COMPACT_ATOMS: atom_id res chain seq x y z
N MET A 1 -52.48 0.88 -88.20
CA MET A 1 -53.66 -0.02 -88.21
C MET A 1 -53.46 -1.07 -87.14
N ALA A 2 -54.42 -1.12 -86.20
CA ALA A 2 -54.84 -2.24 -85.34
C ALA A 2 -53.85 -2.93 -84.37
N GLU A 3 -54.06 -2.61 -83.08
CA GLU A 3 -54.44 -3.49 -81.95
C GLU A 3 -53.86 -4.90 -81.78
N ASN A 4 -53.31 -5.15 -80.58
CA ASN A 4 -53.69 -6.20 -79.60
C ASN A 4 -52.67 -6.17 -78.44
N GLN A 5 -52.92 -6.54 -77.18
CA GLN A 5 -54.08 -6.74 -76.32
C GLN A 5 -53.45 -7.01 -74.92
N SER A 6 -54.12 -6.62 -73.83
CA SER A 6 -53.71 -6.78 -72.43
C SER A 6 -53.53 -8.24 -71.97
N LEU A 7 -52.68 -8.50 -70.96
CA LEU A 7 -53.08 -8.97 -69.61
C LEU A 7 -51.86 -9.36 -68.73
N ASP A 8 -52.07 -9.16 -67.43
CA ASP A 8 -51.17 -9.18 -66.27
C ASP A 8 -50.44 -10.50 -65.97
N HIS A 9 -49.25 -10.43 -65.34
CA HIS A 9 -49.08 -10.88 -63.94
C HIS A 9 -47.73 -10.48 -63.31
N GLN A 10 -47.76 -10.39 -61.99
CA GLN A 10 -46.87 -9.69 -61.07
C GLN A 10 -45.54 -10.40 -60.77
N SER A 11 -44.51 -9.60 -60.44
CA SER A 11 -43.58 -9.88 -59.32
C SER A 11 -42.64 -8.70 -59.06
N SER A 12 -42.84 -7.96 -57.97
CA SER A 12 -41.85 -7.07 -57.35
C SER A 12 -40.79 -7.91 -56.60
N PRO A 13 -39.52 -7.47 -56.50
CA PRO A 13 -39.05 -6.63 -55.37
C PRO A 13 -37.90 -5.67 -55.83
N GLU A 14 -37.27 -4.74 -55.11
CA GLU A 14 -36.82 -4.63 -53.72
C GLU A 14 -36.68 -3.13 -53.34
N GLU A 15 -37.26 -2.70 -52.23
CA GLU A 15 -36.86 -1.46 -51.54
C GLU A 15 -35.80 -1.81 -50.49
N MET A 16 -34.62 -1.20 -50.58
CA MET A 16 -33.58 -1.24 -49.55
C MET A 16 -34.08 -0.52 -48.28
N SER A 17 -34.56 -1.28 -47.30
CA SER A 17 -34.74 -0.80 -45.93
C SER A 17 -33.44 -0.97 -45.13
N LEU A 18 -32.78 0.15 -44.84
CA LEU A 18 -31.70 0.24 -43.86
C LEU A 18 -32.28 0.09 -42.44
N ASN A 19 -32.08 -1.06 -41.80
CA ASN A 19 -32.28 -1.20 -40.36
C ASN A 19 -30.99 -0.80 -39.62
N PRO A 20 -31.02 0.10 -38.62
CA PRO A 20 -29.85 0.37 -37.80
C PRO A 20 -29.59 -0.80 -36.83
N GLN A 21 -28.39 -1.37 -36.87
CA GLN A 21 -27.94 -2.33 -35.86
C GLN A 21 -27.78 -1.63 -34.50
N PRO A 22 -28.13 -2.29 -33.38
CA PRO A 22 -27.84 -1.77 -32.05
C PRO A 22 -26.31 -1.75 -31.80
N PRO A 23 -25.80 -0.78 -31.02
CA PRO A 23 -24.37 -0.68 -30.76
C PRO A 23 -23.85 -1.93 -30.02
N PRO A 24 -22.58 -2.31 -30.23
CA PRO A 24 -21.99 -3.46 -29.55
C PRO A 24 -21.98 -3.20 -28.04
N SER A 25 -22.59 -4.12 -27.29
CA SER A 25 -22.55 -4.14 -25.84
C SER A 25 -21.10 -4.29 -25.35
N SER A 26 -20.61 -3.26 -24.67
CA SER A 26 -19.34 -3.30 -23.94
C SER A 26 -19.32 -4.49 -22.98
N PRO A 27 -18.23 -5.28 -22.91
CA PRO A 27 -18.12 -6.32 -21.90
C PRO A 27 -18.08 -5.64 -20.53
N SER A 28 -19.13 -5.86 -19.74
CA SER A 28 -19.12 -5.52 -18.32
C SER A 28 -18.03 -6.36 -17.68
N SER A 29 -16.90 -5.74 -17.37
CA SER A 29 -15.89 -6.32 -16.49
C SER A 29 -16.52 -6.50 -15.12
N SER A 30 -16.88 -7.73 -14.81
CA SER A 30 -17.20 -8.15 -13.45
C SER A 30 -15.98 -7.91 -12.58
N ILE A 31 -15.94 -6.77 -11.88
CA ILE A 31 -14.94 -6.52 -10.84
C ILE A 31 -15.26 -7.46 -9.68
N SER A 32 -14.44 -8.51 -9.65
CA SER A 32 -13.96 -9.31 -8.52
C SER A 32 -14.44 -8.87 -7.13
N THR A 33 -15.04 -9.82 -6.42
CA THR A 33 -15.20 -9.89 -4.97
C THR A 33 -14.26 -8.97 -4.19
N SER A 34 -14.83 -7.95 -3.55
CA SER A 34 -14.13 -7.04 -2.65
C SER A 34 -13.45 -7.85 -1.55
N THR A 35 -12.12 -7.94 -1.60
CA THR A 35 -11.35 -8.66 -0.59
C THR A 35 -11.30 -7.78 0.65
N VAL A 36 -12.11 -8.14 1.64
CA VAL A 36 -12.21 -7.42 2.91
C VAL A 36 -11.06 -7.86 3.82
N VAL A 37 -10.19 -6.92 4.20
CA VAL A 37 -9.10 -7.15 5.17
C VAL A 37 -9.39 -6.32 6.41
N ASN A 38 -9.41 -6.96 7.59
CA ASN A 38 -9.77 -6.32 8.85
C ASN A 38 -11.13 -5.57 8.82
N GLY A 39 -12.08 -6.04 8.00
CA GLY A 39 -13.38 -5.38 7.84
C GLY A 39 -13.38 -4.17 6.89
N MET A 40 -12.25 -3.83 6.26
CA MET A 40 -12.14 -2.72 5.31
C MET A 40 -12.03 -3.21 3.85
N THR A 41 -12.67 -2.47 2.96
CA THR A 41 -12.51 -2.57 1.51
C THR A 41 -11.13 -2.09 1.05
N LEU A 42 -10.76 -2.41 -0.19
CA LEU A 42 -9.51 -1.91 -0.77
C LEU A 42 -9.41 -0.38 -0.75
N GLU A 43 -10.51 0.31 -1.07
CA GLU A 43 -10.56 1.77 -1.09
C GLU A 43 -10.38 2.36 0.31
N GLU A 44 -11.07 1.83 1.32
CA GLU A 44 -10.92 2.29 2.71
C GLU A 44 -9.48 2.07 3.23
N ARG A 45 -8.85 0.95 2.88
CA ARG A 45 -7.44 0.69 3.19
C ARG A 45 -6.53 1.71 2.50
N PHE A 46 -6.76 1.99 1.22
CA PHE A 46 -6.00 2.97 0.46
C PHE A 46 -6.11 4.36 1.10
N GLN A 47 -7.32 4.84 1.37
CA GLN A 47 -7.55 6.15 2.01
C GLN A 47 -6.90 6.24 3.39
N LEU A 48 -6.99 5.16 4.19
CA LEU A 48 -6.37 5.12 5.51
C LEU A 48 -4.85 5.25 5.43
N VAL A 49 -4.19 4.50 4.54
CA VAL A 49 -2.74 4.56 4.35
C VAL A 49 -2.32 5.91 3.74
N ARG A 50 -3.05 6.39 2.72
CA ARG A 50 -2.77 7.67 2.05
C ARG A 50 -2.86 8.87 3.00
N SER A 51 -3.70 8.79 4.04
CA SER A 51 -3.85 9.82 5.09
C SER A 51 -2.62 10.00 6.00
N ILE A 52 -1.61 9.14 5.89
CA ILE A 52 -0.40 9.18 6.72
C ILE A 52 0.63 10.14 6.11
N GLY A 53 0.88 9.99 4.81
CA GLY A 53 1.90 10.76 4.08
C GLY A 53 1.34 12.08 3.59
N GLU A 54 2.15 13.13 3.68
CA GLU A 54 1.87 14.37 2.95
C GLU A 54 1.97 14.12 1.43
N GLU A 55 2.97 13.34 1.03
CA GLU A 55 3.25 12.92 -0.34
C GLU A 55 3.12 11.39 -0.49
N CYS A 56 2.72 10.93 -1.67
CA CYS A 56 2.67 9.51 -2.05
C CYS A 56 3.22 9.33 -3.47
N ILE A 57 4.25 8.49 -3.61
CA ILE A 57 4.93 8.20 -4.88
C ILE A 57 4.88 6.68 -5.12
N GLN A 58 4.11 6.14 -6.07
CA GLN A 58 2.95 6.73 -6.75
C GLN A 58 1.64 6.17 -6.18
N GLU A 59 0.54 6.92 -6.24
CA GLU A 59 -0.76 6.49 -5.69
C GLU A 59 -1.28 5.20 -6.34
N ASP A 60 -1.14 5.06 -7.65
CA ASP A 60 -1.54 3.83 -8.37
C ASP A 60 -0.71 2.61 -7.95
N GLU A 61 0.57 2.81 -7.64
CA GLU A 61 1.45 1.74 -7.15
C GLU A 61 1.06 1.30 -5.74
N LEU A 62 0.69 2.25 -4.88
CA LEU A 62 0.17 1.96 -3.54
C LEU A 62 -1.14 1.17 -3.62
N LEU A 63 -2.09 1.59 -4.46
CA LEU A 63 -3.36 0.89 -4.65
C LEU A 63 -3.14 -0.54 -5.16
N ASN A 64 -2.27 -0.70 -6.16
CA ASN A 64 -1.89 -2.00 -6.71
C ASN A 64 -1.21 -2.90 -5.66
N LEU A 65 -0.35 -2.33 -4.82
CA LEU A 65 0.32 -3.06 -3.74
C LEU A 65 -0.69 -3.59 -2.72
N LEU A 66 -1.62 -2.75 -2.28
CA LEU A 66 -2.67 -3.12 -1.31
C LEU A 66 -3.64 -4.17 -1.86
N ALA A 67 -3.87 -4.18 -3.17
CA ALA A 67 -4.72 -5.16 -3.85
C ALA A 67 -4.03 -6.53 -4.00
N LYS A 68 -2.73 -6.55 -4.31
CA LYS A 68 -2.01 -7.78 -4.70
C LYS A 68 -1.28 -8.46 -3.56
N LYS A 69 -0.83 -7.70 -2.54
CA LYS A 69 -0.06 -8.22 -1.41
C LYS A 69 -0.94 -8.25 -0.17
N ALA A 70 -1.18 -9.45 0.36
CA ALA A 70 -2.04 -9.66 1.53
C ALA A 70 -1.55 -8.87 2.76
N GLU A 71 -0.25 -8.92 3.03
CA GLU A 71 0.39 -8.20 4.13
C GLU A 71 1.60 -7.39 3.63
N PRO A 72 1.38 -6.17 3.11
CA PRO A 72 2.49 -5.29 2.72
C PRO A 72 3.40 -4.98 3.89
N ILE A 73 4.71 -4.85 3.63
CA ILE A 73 5.70 -4.51 4.66
C ILE A 73 5.99 -3.02 4.53
N CYS A 74 5.71 -2.28 5.60
CA CYS A 74 6.12 -0.90 5.77
C CYS A 74 7.33 -0.86 6.71
N TYR A 75 8.17 0.16 6.59
CA TYR A 75 9.25 0.38 7.55
C TYR A 75 9.43 1.85 7.87
N ASP A 76 9.94 2.12 9.08
CA ASP A 76 10.33 3.46 9.52
C ASP A 76 11.52 3.33 10.47
N GLY A 77 12.55 4.17 10.28
CA GLY A 77 13.80 4.13 11.04
C GLY A 77 13.92 5.22 12.08
N PHE A 78 14.79 5.02 13.07
CA PHE A 78 15.21 6.09 13.98
C PHE A 78 16.61 5.85 14.53
N GLU A 79 17.36 6.93 14.74
CA GLU A 79 18.61 6.90 15.50
C GLU A 79 18.35 7.10 17.00
N PRO A 80 18.72 6.15 17.88
CA PRO A 80 18.62 6.35 19.32
C PRO A 80 19.59 7.44 19.79
N SER A 81 19.07 8.65 20.00
CA SER A 81 19.88 9.86 20.17
C SER A 81 19.59 10.66 21.46
N GLY A 82 18.66 10.19 22.29
CA GLY A 82 18.34 10.79 23.58
C GLY A 82 16.85 10.70 23.90
N ARG A 83 16.29 11.80 24.41
CA ARG A 83 14.87 11.89 24.77
C ARG A 83 14.00 11.90 23.51
N MET A 84 12.86 11.21 23.58
CA MET A 84 11.88 11.20 22.50
C MET A 84 11.14 12.54 22.41
N HIS A 85 11.01 13.07 21.20
CA HIS A 85 10.11 14.18 20.92
C HIS A 85 8.66 13.69 20.71
N ILE A 86 7.67 14.55 20.94
CA ILE A 86 6.25 14.17 20.84
C ILE A 86 5.87 13.60 19.46
N ALA A 87 6.42 14.17 18.38
CA ALA A 87 6.21 13.66 17.03
C ALA A 87 6.76 12.25 16.85
N GLN A 88 7.96 11.98 17.38
CA GLN A 88 8.60 10.66 17.30
C GLN A 88 7.83 9.60 18.11
N GLY A 89 7.14 10.00 19.18
CA GLY A 89 6.30 9.10 19.99
C GLY A 89 4.89 8.96 19.46
N VAL A 90 4.09 10.01 19.61
CA VAL A 90 2.64 10.00 19.38
C VAL A 90 2.31 9.85 17.90
N VAL A 91 2.91 10.67 17.03
CA VAL A 91 2.60 10.64 15.59
C VAL A 91 3.04 9.31 14.97
N LYS A 92 4.23 8.81 15.34
CA LYS A 92 4.68 7.49 14.90
C LYS A 92 3.72 6.38 15.33
N ALA A 93 3.28 6.36 16.60
CA ALA A 93 2.32 5.36 17.06
C ALA A 93 0.98 5.44 16.30
N ILE A 94 0.45 6.64 16.04
CA ILE A 94 -0.76 6.82 15.23
C ILE A 94 -0.58 6.27 13.81
N ASN A 95 0.54 6.57 13.17
CA ASN A 95 0.83 6.13 11.81
C ASN A 95 0.99 4.60 11.73
N VAL A 96 1.72 4.01 12.68
CA VAL A 96 1.89 2.55 12.78
C VAL A 96 0.55 1.86 13.04
N ASN A 97 -0.30 2.43 13.88
CA ASN A 97 -1.65 1.90 14.11
C ASN A 97 -2.48 1.92 12.82
N LYS A 98 -2.50 3.05 12.09
CA LYS A 98 -3.20 3.12 10.79
C LYS A 98 -2.68 2.08 9.78
N LEU A 99 -1.37 1.88 9.69
CA LEU A 99 -0.77 0.88 8.80
C LEU A 99 -1.18 -0.55 9.19
N THR A 100 -1.09 -0.89 10.47
CA THR A 100 -1.44 -2.23 10.95
C THR A 100 -2.94 -2.52 10.87
N ASP A 101 -3.78 -1.50 11.12
CA ASP A 101 -5.22 -1.56 10.91
C ASP A 101 -5.54 -1.78 9.42
N ALA A 102 -4.81 -1.14 8.50
CA ALA A 102 -4.91 -1.38 7.04
C ALA A 102 -4.36 -2.74 6.57
N GLY A 103 -3.88 -3.59 7.48
CA GLY A 103 -3.39 -4.93 7.19
C GLY A 103 -1.90 -5.01 6.83
N CYS A 104 -1.13 -3.94 7.03
CA CYS A 104 0.32 -3.96 6.81
C CYS A 104 1.06 -4.57 8.02
N ARG A 105 2.23 -5.15 7.75
CA ARG A 105 3.26 -5.41 8.78
C ARG A 105 4.22 -4.24 8.81
N VAL A 106 4.65 -3.84 10.00
CA VAL A 106 5.54 -2.69 10.18
C VAL A 106 6.85 -3.15 10.80
N LYS A 107 7.96 -2.79 10.16
CA LYS A 107 9.31 -2.97 10.70
C LYS A 107 9.83 -1.62 11.20
N ILE A 108 10.09 -1.52 12.50
CA ILE A 108 10.71 -0.35 13.10
C ILE A 108 12.22 -0.61 13.19
N TRP A 109 12.99 0.13 12.38
CA TRP A 109 14.43 -0.03 12.28
C TRP A 109 15.15 0.82 13.32
N VAL A 110 15.70 0.17 14.34
CA VAL A 110 16.54 0.77 15.37
C VAL A 110 17.95 0.94 14.81
N ALA A 111 18.24 2.14 14.33
CA ALA A 111 19.48 2.47 13.62
C ALA A 111 20.64 2.74 14.60
N ASP A 112 20.97 1.76 15.43
CA ASP A 112 21.99 1.86 16.47
C ASP A 112 23.42 2.03 15.94
N TRP A 113 23.80 1.35 14.86
CA TRP A 113 25.07 1.62 14.18
C TRP A 113 25.10 2.99 13.51
N PHE A 114 24.00 3.44 12.92
CA PHE A 114 23.92 4.78 12.34
C PHE A 114 24.04 5.87 13.41
N ALA A 115 23.38 5.68 14.55
CA ALA A 115 23.55 6.56 15.71
C ALA A 115 24.99 6.56 16.22
N GLN A 116 25.67 5.40 16.20
CA GLN A 116 27.08 5.32 16.59
C GLN A 116 27.98 6.08 15.59
N LEU A 117 27.78 5.88 14.29
CA LEU A 117 28.49 6.59 13.22
C LEU A 117 28.27 8.11 13.33
N ASN A 118 27.07 8.54 13.69
CA ASN A 118 26.71 9.94 13.92
C ASN A 118 27.08 10.46 15.33
N ASN A 119 27.96 9.75 16.04
CA ASN A 119 28.50 10.13 17.35
C ASN A 119 27.41 10.45 18.41
N LYS A 120 26.21 9.86 18.27
CA LYS A 120 25.15 10.00 19.26
C LYS A 120 25.59 9.33 20.55
N MET A 121 25.21 9.89 21.69
CA MET A 121 25.62 9.40 23.01
C MET A 121 27.15 9.25 23.16
N GLY A 122 27.93 10.05 22.42
CA GLY A 122 29.39 9.98 22.39
C GLY A 122 29.95 8.73 21.70
N GLY A 123 29.18 8.11 20.78
CA GLY A 123 29.59 6.89 20.08
C GLY A 123 29.49 5.61 20.92
N ASP A 124 28.95 5.70 22.13
CA ASP A 124 28.81 4.58 23.06
C ASP A 124 27.59 3.71 22.68
N LEU A 125 27.87 2.60 21.99
CA LEU A 125 26.84 1.69 21.50
C LEU A 125 25.93 1.15 22.61
N LYS A 126 26.45 0.92 23.82
CA LYS A 126 25.64 0.41 24.93
C LYS A 126 24.62 1.45 25.38
N LYS A 127 25.00 2.73 25.42
CA LYS A 127 24.07 3.83 25.71
C LYS A 127 23.04 4.00 24.59
N ILE A 128 23.47 3.94 23.33
CA ILE A 128 22.58 3.99 22.16
C ILE A 128 21.54 2.87 22.25
N GLN A 129 21.95 1.63 22.54
CA GLN A 129 21.03 0.51 22.68
C GLN A 129 20.10 0.65 23.89
N THR A 130 20.58 1.24 24.98
CA THR A 130 19.73 1.56 26.13
C THR A 130 18.64 2.58 25.75
N VAL A 131 19.01 3.64 25.00
CA VAL A 131 18.06 4.61 24.47
C VAL A 131 17.07 3.95 23.51
N GLY A 132 17.53 3.07 22.61
CA GLY A 132 16.66 2.37 21.68
C GLY A 132 15.57 1.56 22.40
N LYS A 133 15.95 0.81 23.45
CA LYS A 133 15.00 0.07 24.30
C LYS A 133 14.02 1.01 25.01
N TYR A 134 14.50 2.12 25.55
CA TYR A 134 13.65 3.16 26.14
C TYR A 134 12.61 3.70 25.16
N LEU A 135 13.00 3.96 23.90
CA LEU A 135 12.09 4.47 22.87
C LEU A 135 11.03 3.42 22.49
N ILE A 136 11.41 2.13 22.42
CA ILE A 136 10.47 1.02 22.19
C ILE A 136 9.40 0.95 23.30
N GLU A 137 9.81 1.07 24.56
CA GLU A 137 8.86 1.05 25.68
C GLU A 137 7.90 2.25 25.66
N ILE A 138 8.35 3.43 25.22
CA ILE A 138 7.45 4.59 25.02
C ILE A 138 6.38 4.28 23.97
N TRP A 139 6.74 3.69 22.83
CA TRP A 139 5.74 3.37 21.80
C TRP A 139 4.70 2.37 22.28
N LYS A 140 5.10 1.37 23.07
CA LYS A 140 4.15 0.47 23.72
C LYS A 140 3.24 1.22 24.70
N ALA A 141 3.81 2.09 25.53
CA ALA A 141 3.07 2.84 26.55
C ALA A 141 2.10 3.88 25.97
N VAL A 142 2.43 4.52 24.85
CA VAL A 142 1.58 5.53 24.19
C VAL A 142 0.43 4.91 23.37
N GLY A 143 0.36 3.58 23.30
CA GLY A 143 -0.74 2.86 22.66
C GLY A 143 -0.47 2.46 21.21
N MET A 144 0.77 2.11 20.87
CA MET A 144 1.04 1.34 19.65
C MET A 144 0.36 -0.04 19.79
N LYS A 145 -0.56 -0.32 18.87
CA LYS A 145 -1.42 -1.51 18.83
C LYS A 145 -0.83 -2.57 17.91
N ASN A 146 -1.48 -3.74 17.85
CA ASN A 146 -1.18 -4.82 16.91
C ASN A 146 0.32 -5.18 16.92
N LEU A 147 0.90 -5.32 18.13
CA LEU A 147 2.34 -5.57 18.28
C LEU A 147 2.79 -6.89 17.64
N ASP A 148 1.87 -7.83 17.38
CA ASP A 148 2.09 -9.03 16.56
C ASP A 148 2.43 -8.71 15.09
N LYS A 149 2.02 -7.54 14.59
CA LYS A 149 2.33 -7.01 13.26
C LYS A 149 3.49 -6.01 13.25
N VAL A 150 4.07 -5.68 14.41
CA VAL A 150 5.18 -4.72 14.54
C VAL A 150 6.46 -5.45 14.97
N GLU A 151 7.51 -5.33 14.17
CA GLU A 151 8.81 -5.94 14.43
C GLU A 151 9.86 -4.84 14.69
N PHE A 152 10.61 -4.94 15.79
CA PHE A 152 11.72 -4.04 16.09
C PHE A 152 13.03 -4.71 15.71
N LEU A 153 13.72 -4.13 14.73
CA LEU A 153 14.95 -4.68 14.15
C LEU A 153 16.13 -3.76 14.47
N TRP A 154 17.22 -4.34 14.98
CA TRP A 154 18.43 -3.59 15.30
C TRP A 154 19.39 -3.62 14.13
N SER A 155 19.87 -2.45 13.70
CA SER A 155 20.73 -2.36 12.53
C SER A 155 22.03 -3.15 12.69
N SER A 156 22.63 -3.10 13.88
CA SER A 156 23.84 -3.86 14.18
C SER A 156 23.62 -5.37 14.12
N GLU A 157 22.47 -5.87 14.56
CA GLU A 157 22.15 -7.31 14.55
C GLU A 157 21.82 -7.79 13.13
N GLU A 158 20.91 -7.09 12.46
CA GLU A 158 20.42 -7.46 11.13
C GLU A 158 21.53 -7.41 10.08
N ILE A 159 22.35 -6.34 10.08
CA ILE A 159 23.46 -6.24 9.13
C ILE A 159 24.51 -7.31 9.41
N ASN A 160 24.86 -7.59 10.68
CA ASN A 160 25.82 -8.65 10.98
C ASN A 160 25.30 -10.04 10.58
N SER A 161 24.01 -10.31 10.77
CA SER A 161 23.41 -11.61 10.45
C SER A 161 23.52 -11.98 8.96
N ARG A 162 23.54 -10.96 8.09
CA ARG A 162 23.56 -11.09 6.63
C ARG A 162 24.55 -10.13 5.99
N ALA A 163 25.72 -9.98 6.62
CA ALA A 163 26.74 -9.01 6.20
C ALA A 163 27.16 -9.20 4.73
N HIS A 164 27.25 -10.46 4.29
CA HIS A 164 27.60 -10.83 2.93
C HIS A 164 26.54 -10.43 1.89
N GLU A 165 25.28 -10.22 2.29
CA GLU A 165 24.22 -9.69 1.43
C GLU A 165 24.16 -8.18 1.52
N TYR A 166 24.29 -7.61 2.71
CA TYR A 166 24.07 -6.18 2.93
C TYR A 166 25.18 -5.30 2.34
N TRP A 167 26.45 -5.63 2.57
CA TRP A 167 27.57 -4.75 2.18
C TRP A 167 27.80 -4.64 0.67
N PRO A 168 27.49 -5.65 -0.17
CA PRO A 168 27.61 -5.50 -1.62
C PRO A 168 26.44 -4.79 -2.34
N LEU A 169 25.33 -4.48 -1.66
CA LEU A 169 24.20 -3.75 -2.25
C LEU A 169 24.60 -2.34 -2.70
#